data_AF-A0A7W0L2G5-F1
#
_entry.id   AF-A0A7W0L2G5-F1
#
_cell.length_a   1.000
_cell.length_b   1.000
_cell.length_c   1.000
_cell.angle_alpha   90.00
_cell.angle_beta   90.00
_cell.angle_gamma   90.00
#
_symmetry.space_group_name_H-M   'P 1'
#
loop_
_entity.id
_entity.type
_entity.pdbx_description
1 polymer ?
#
loop_
_entity_poly.entity_id
_entity_poly.type
_entity_poly.pdbx_seq_one_letter_code
_entity_poly.pdbx_strand_id
1 'polypeptide(L)'
;LTRDGGDHVPKLVSFKDKFGPEMGCFVEMPVELGIARLMGMGVVEAPTGLPPQEQYERWAALALEAIEGFDGLYIHIKGPDVPAHDGDHEAKIRSIEDIDAHFFAPLLDSLDLKRAVIAVTADHSTSCSRKAHTDGPVPLLVSGGGVSSDGVDSFGESASRNGSMGHLKGPEIMPHLVRLARG
;
A
#
# COMPACT_ATOMS: atom_id res chain seq x y z
N LEU A 1 11.42 -14.89 9.37
CA LEU A 1 10.44 -13.89 8.90
C LEU A 1 9.05 -14.27 9.43
N THR A 2 8.08 -13.35 9.42
CA THR A 2 6.67 -13.68 9.77
C THR A 2 5.96 -14.55 8.73
N ARG A 3 6.58 -14.76 7.55
CA ARG A 3 6.08 -15.60 6.46
C ARG A 3 6.72 -16.99 6.39
N ASP A 4 7.65 -17.34 7.29
CA ASP A 4 8.29 -18.66 7.31
C ASP A 4 7.45 -19.70 8.08
N GLY A 5 7.73 -20.99 7.85
CA GLY A 5 7.12 -22.07 8.63
C GLY A 5 7.52 -22.00 10.12
N GLY A 6 6.55 -22.25 11.00
CA GLY A 6 6.74 -22.30 12.44
C GLY A 6 5.73 -23.21 13.13
N ASP A 7 6.03 -23.63 14.35
CA ASP A 7 5.19 -24.48 15.20
C ASP A 7 4.35 -23.68 16.22
N HIS A 8 4.55 -22.36 16.27
CA HIS A 8 3.84 -21.46 17.17
C HIS A 8 3.57 -20.12 16.50
N VAL A 9 2.54 -19.41 16.99
CA VAL A 9 2.23 -18.05 16.56
C VAL A 9 3.32 -17.10 17.09
N PRO A 10 3.95 -16.27 16.22
CA PRO A 10 5.00 -15.35 16.66
C PRO A 10 4.43 -14.28 17.58
N LYS A 11 5.20 -13.92 18.62
CA LYS A 11 4.87 -12.80 19.51
C LYS A 11 5.38 -11.50 18.90
N LEU A 12 4.47 -10.65 18.46
CA LEU A 12 4.77 -9.34 17.88
C LEU A 12 4.26 -8.23 18.80
N VAL A 13 4.93 -7.08 18.77
CA VAL A 13 4.41 -5.85 19.36
C VAL A 13 3.31 -5.30 18.45
N SER A 14 2.17 -4.90 19.00
CA SER A 14 1.10 -4.33 18.19
C SER A 14 1.54 -3.04 17.50
N PHE A 15 0.89 -2.70 16.40
CA PHE A 15 1.17 -1.47 15.67
C PHE A 15 0.93 -0.25 16.56
N LYS A 16 -0.18 -0.25 17.31
CA LYS A 16 -0.55 0.79 18.27
C LYS A 16 0.53 0.99 19.34
N ASP A 17 1.00 -0.09 19.96
CA ASP A 17 2.04 0.00 20.99
C ASP A 17 3.38 0.51 20.44
N LYS A 18 3.70 0.15 19.18
CA LYS A 18 4.98 0.52 18.56
C LYS A 18 4.98 1.95 18.01
N PHE A 19 3.89 2.37 17.39
CA PHE A 19 3.83 3.60 16.60
C PHE A 19 2.79 4.62 17.10
N GLY A 20 1.75 4.19 17.82
CA GLY A 20 0.70 5.03 18.39
C GLY A 20 -0.67 4.92 17.69
N PRO A 21 -0.76 5.09 16.35
CA PRO A 21 -2.03 5.05 15.63
C PRO A 21 -2.78 3.73 15.75
N GLU A 22 -4.10 3.81 15.83
CA GLU A 22 -5.02 2.69 15.66
C GLU A 22 -5.29 2.47 14.16
N MET A 23 -4.71 1.40 13.61
CA MET A 23 -4.76 1.13 12.18
C MET A 23 -5.87 0.16 11.81
N GLY A 24 -6.60 0.48 10.75
CA GLY A 24 -7.40 -0.49 10.00
C GLY A 24 -6.59 -1.12 8.87
N CYS A 25 -7.01 -2.28 8.38
CA CYS A 25 -6.42 -2.92 7.22
C CYS A 25 -7.48 -3.47 6.26
N PHE A 26 -7.22 -3.29 4.97
CA PHE A 26 -7.92 -3.95 3.89
C PHE A 26 -6.88 -4.67 3.01
N VAL A 27 -6.89 -6.00 3.00
CA VAL A 27 -5.86 -6.80 2.33
C VAL A 27 -6.47 -7.98 1.58
N GLU A 28 -5.96 -8.26 0.37
CA GLU A 28 -6.46 -9.36 -0.47
C GLU A 28 -5.96 -10.76 -0.07
N MET A 29 -4.73 -10.84 0.43
CA MET A 29 -4.06 -12.13 0.63
C MET A 29 -4.20 -12.62 2.08
N PRO A 30 -4.55 -13.90 2.32
CA PRO A 30 -4.68 -14.43 3.68
C PRO A 30 -3.42 -14.28 4.55
N VAL A 31 -2.23 -14.31 3.93
CA VAL A 31 -0.96 -14.10 4.63
C VAL A 31 -0.83 -12.66 5.16
N GLU A 32 -1.21 -11.67 4.35
CA GLU A 32 -1.22 -10.26 4.77
C GLU A 32 -2.24 -10.01 5.87
N LEU A 33 -3.41 -10.66 5.76
CA LEU A 33 -4.45 -10.59 6.80
C LEU A 33 -3.95 -11.18 8.12
N GLY A 34 -3.24 -12.30 8.06
CA GLY A 34 -2.61 -12.91 9.23
C GLY A 34 -1.61 -11.97 9.89
N ILE A 35 -0.72 -11.35 9.10
CA ILE A 35 0.27 -10.40 9.61
C ILE A 35 -0.41 -9.16 10.23
N ALA A 36 -1.38 -8.57 9.53
CA ALA A 36 -2.10 -7.39 10.02
C ALA A 36 -2.82 -7.66 11.35
N ARG A 37 -3.47 -8.82 11.49
CA ARG A 37 -4.08 -9.28 12.75
C ARG A 37 -3.07 -9.47 13.87
N LEU A 38 -1.91 -10.07 13.58
CA LEU A 38 -0.84 -10.25 14.57
C LEU A 38 -0.24 -8.90 15.00
N MET A 39 -0.29 -7.89 14.15
CA MET A 39 0.06 -6.51 14.47
C MET A 39 -1.08 -5.73 15.13
N GLY A 40 -2.23 -6.35 15.40
CA GLY A 40 -3.36 -5.72 16.09
C GLY A 40 -4.14 -4.70 15.25
N MET A 41 -4.11 -4.80 13.92
CA MET A 41 -4.91 -3.94 13.04
C MET A 41 -6.38 -4.39 12.99
N GLY A 42 -7.30 -3.44 12.91
CA GLY A 42 -8.72 -3.70 12.69
C GLY A 42 -8.97 -4.17 11.26
N VAL A 43 -9.74 -5.24 11.07
CA VAL A 43 -10.02 -5.77 9.72
C VAL A 43 -11.21 -5.06 9.11
N VAL A 44 -11.01 -4.47 7.94
CA VAL A 44 -12.07 -3.93 7.08
C VAL A 44 -12.38 -4.99 6.01
N GLU A 45 -13.58 -5.54 6.06
CA GLU A 45 -14.00 -6.57 5.10
C GLU A 45 -14.30 -5.94 3.74
N ALA A 46 -13.49 -6.26 2.74
CA ALA A 46 -13.68 -5.77 1.39
C ALA A 46 -14.32 -6.82 0.48
N PRO A 47 -15.21 -6.38 -0.42
CA PRO A 47 -15.84 -7.29 -1.38
C PRO A 47 -14.79 -7.84 -2.35
N THR A 48 -14.93 -9.12 -2.71
CA THR A 48 -14.06 -9.83 -3.65
C THR A 48 -14.88 -10.50 -4.76
N GLY A 49 -14.23 -10.81 -5.89
CA GLY A 49 -14.87 -11.55 -6.98
C GLY A 49 -15.69 -10.67 -7.93
N LEU A 50 -15.47 -9.36 -7.87
CA LEU A 50 -16.04 -8.39 -8.80
C LEU A 50 -15.09 -8.19 -10.00
N PRO A 51 -15.58 -7.66 -11.14
CA PRO A 51 -14.71 -7.18 -12.20
C PRO A 51 -13.69 -6.17 -11.66
N PRO A 52 -12.43 -6.16 -12.12
CA PRO A 52 -11.35 -5.36 -11.51
C PRO A 52 -11.70 -3.88 -11.30
N GLN A 53 -12.23 -3.20 -12.33
CA GLN A 53 -12.59 -1.78 -12.26
C GLN A 53 -13.67 -1.51 -11.19
N GLU A 54 -14.76 -2.29 -11.21
CA GLU A 54 -15.81 -2.20 -10.19
C GLU A 54 -15.29 -2.51 -8.79
N GLN A 55 -14.37 -3.47 -8.67
CA GLN A 55 -13.75 -3.83 -7.40
C GLN A 55 -12.95 -2.67 -6.82
N TYR A 56 -12.12 -2.02 -7.64
CA TYR A 56 -11.30 -0.88 -7.24
C TYR A 56 -12.14 0.34 -6.84
N GLU A 57 -13.23 0.64 -7.56
CA GLU A 57 -14.16 1.72 -7.20
C GLU A 57 -14.81 1.47 -5.83
N ARG A 58 -15.29 0.24 -5.60
CA ARG A 58 -15.88 -0.13 -4.30
C ARG A 58 -14.86 -0.09 -3.18
N TRP A 59 -13.61 -0.45 -3.44
CA TRP A 59 -12.53 -0.37 -2.45
C TRP A 59 -12.14 1.07 -2.13
N ALA A 60 -12.19 1.98 -3.10
CA ALA A 60 -11.97 3.40 -2.85
C ALA A 60 -13.06 3.96 -1.92
N ALA A 61 -14.33 3.67 -2.20
CA ALA A 61 -15.46 4.07 -1.36
C ALA A 61 -15.34 3.47 0.06
N LEU A 62 -15.00 2.19 0.16
CA LEU A 62 -14.79 1.50 1.44
C LEU A 62 -13.64 2.12 2.25
N ALA A 63 -12.54 2.51 1.59
CA ALA A 63 -11.42 3.15 2.27
C ALA A 63 -11.82 4.52 2.84
N LEU A 64 -12.62 5.30 2.11
CA LEU A 64 -13.15 6.60 2.56
C LEU A 64 -14.11 6.47 3.74
N GLU A 65 -14.93 5.41 3.78
CA GLU A 65 -15.81 5.12 4.92
C GLU A 65 -14.99 4.61 6.13
N ALA A 66 -14.11 3.64 5.90
CA ALA A 66 -13.40 2.97 6.97
C ALA A 66 -12.41 3.89 7.71
N ILE A 67 -11.77 4.83 7.01
CA ILE A 67 -10.80 5.75 7.63
C ILE A 67 -11.44 6.63 8.72
N GLU A 68 -12.76 6.82 8.73
CA GLU A 68 -13.44 7.56 9.81
C GLU A 68 -13.36 6.86 11.17
N GLY A 69 -13.12 5.54 11.19
CA GLY A 69 -13.00 4.73 12.40
C GLY A 69 -11.56 4.44 12.85
N PHE A 70 -10.55 4.88 12.09
CA PHE A 70 -9.14 4.56 12.33
C PHE A 70 -8.24 5.80 12.17
N ASP A 71 -7.08 5.78 12.81
CA ASP A 71 -6.06 6.82 12.62
C ASP A 71 -5.31 6.65 11.28
N GLY A 72 -5.43 5.49 10.63
CA GLY A 72 -4.82 5.17 9.36
C GLY A 72 -5.29 3.83 8.79
N LEU A 73 -5.13 3.65 7.48
CA LEU A 73 -5.45 2.41 6.79
C LEU A 73 -4.21 1.81 6.11
N TYR A 74 -4.03 0.50 6.28
CA TYR A 74 -3.13 -0.31 5.46
C TYR A 74 -3.93 -1.03 4.37
N ILE A 75 -3.72 -0.65 3.10
CA ILE A 75 -4.43 -1.22 1.96
C ILE A 75 -3.44 -2.00 1.10
N HIS A 76 -3.71 -3.28 0.87
CA HIS A 76 -2.90 -4.15 0.02
C HIS A 76 -3.68 -4.55 -1.22
N ILE A 77 -3.17 -4.15 -2.40
CA ILE A 77 -3.71 -4.49 -3.71
C ILE A 77 -2.74 -5.43 -4.43
N LYS A 78 -3.18 -6.65 -4.74
CA LYS A 78 -2.41 -7.72 -5.38
C LYS A 78 -2.28 -7.54 -6.89
N GLY A 79 -3.22 -6.81 -7.50
CA GLY A 79 -3.47 -6.71 -8.95
C GLY A 79 -2.23 -6.84 -9.85
N PRO A 80 -1.22 -5.96 -9.75
CA PRO A 80 -0.11 -5.92 -10.69
C PRO A 80 0.86 -7.10 -10.61
N ASP A 81 0.85 -7.88 -9.52
CA ASP A 81 1.80 -8.97 -9.30
C ASP A 81 1.42 -10.25 -10.06
N VAL A 82 0.13 -10.52 -10.22
CA VAL A 82 -0.39 -11.71 -10.95
C VAL A 82 0.09 -11.74 -12.42
N PRO A 83 -0.17 -10.71 -13.25
CA PRO A 83 0.28 -10.72 -14.65
C PRO A 83 1.81 -10.68 -14.78
N ALA A 84 2.52 -10.15 -13.77
CA ALA A 84 3.98 -10.18 -13.75
C ALA A 84 4.53 -11.61 -13.66
N HIS A 85 3.90 -12.47 -12.85
CA HIS A 85 4.25 -13.90 -12.79
C HIS A 85 3.90 -14.66 -14.08
N ASP A 86 2.88 -14.22 -14.81
CA ASP A 86 2.55 -14.80 -16.13
C ASP A 86 3.50 -14.29 -17.24
N GLY A 87 4.23 -13.21 -16.98
CA GLY A 87 5.07 -12.52 -17.95
C GLY A 87 4.29 -11.62 -18.93
N ASP A 88 3.03 -11.34 -18.61
CA ASP A 88 2.16 -10.47 -19.38
C ASP A 88 2.33 -9.01 -18.93
N HIS A 89 3.26 -8.31 -19.58
CA HIS A 89 3.53 -6.90 -19.28
C HIS A 89 2.35 -5.99 -19.66
N GLU A 90 1.61 -6.31 -20.72
CA GLU A 90 0.43 -5.55 -21.16
C GLU A 90 -0.69 -5.64 -20.12
N ALA A 91 -0.94 -6.84 -19.57
CA ALA A 91 -1.90 -7.00 -18.48
C ALA A 91 -1.42 -6.33 -17.18
N LYS A 92 -0.11 -6.31 -16.91
CA LYS A 92 0.45 -5.59 -15.76
C LYS A 92 0.23 -4.07 -15.88
N ILE A 93 0.47 -3.51 -17.06
CA ILE A 93 0.21 -2.08 -17.35
C ILE A 93 -1.27 -1.76 -17.13
N ARG A 94 -2.17 -2.52 -17.78
CA ARG A 94 -3.62 -2.35 -17.60
C ARG A 94 -4.05 -2.44 -16.14
N SER A 95 -3.49 -3.37 -15.36
CA SER A 95 -3.80 -3.47 -13.93
C SER A 95 -3.39 -2.23 -13.14
N ILE A 96 -2.27 -1.59 -13.49
CA ILE A 96 -1.82 -0.36 -12.83
C ILE A 96 -2.72 0.82 -13.25
N GLU A 97 -3.06 0.92 -14.54
CA GLU A 97 -3.97 1.93 -15.08
C GLU A 97 -5.37 1.81 -14.47
N ASP A 98 -5.89 0.59 -14.32
CA ASP A 98 -7.18 0.35 -13.67
C ASP A 98 -7.15 0.78 -12.19
N ILE A 99 -6.06 0.51 -11.46
CA ILE A 99 -5.91 0.97 -10.06
C ILE A 99 -5.86 2.50 -10.00
N ASP A 100 -5.10 3.14 -10.90
CA ASP A 100 -5.02 4.60 -10.94
C ASP A 100 -6.39 5.25 -11.20
N ALA A 101 -7.09 4.79 -12.24
CA ALA A 101 -8.36 5.36 -12.67
C ALA A 101 -9.53 5.02 -11.73
N HIS A 102 -9.57 3.82 -11.16
CA HIS A 102 -10.74 3.33 -10.43
C HIS A 102 -10.55 3.26 -8.92
N PHE A 103 -9.31 3.22 -8.41
CA PHE A 103 -9.05 3.31 -6.97
C PHE A 103 -8.57 4.70 -6.58
N PHE A 104 -7.45 5.17 -7.16
CA PHE A 104 -6.83 6.42 -6.73
C PHE A 104 -7.63 7.66 -7.14
N ALA A 105 -8.13 7.75 -8.38
CA ALA A 105 -8.90 8.92 -8.81
C ALA A 105 -10.11 9.23 -7.88
N PRO A 106 -11.06 8.30 -7.63
CA PRO A 106 -12.18 8.59 -6.73
C PRO A 106 -11.77 8.79 -5.26
N LEU A 107 -10.70 8.10 -4.81
CA LEU A 107 -10.14 8.30 -3.46
C LEU A 107 -9.64 9.74 -3.30
N LEU A 108 -8.86 10.23 -4.27
CA LEU A 108 -8.24 11.56 -4.24
C LEU A 108 -9.26 12.68 -4.46
N ASP A 109 -10.33 12.44 -5.23
CA ASP A 109 -11.42 13.41 -5.40
C ASP A 109 -12.16 13.71 -4.08
N SER A 110 -12.18 12.75 -3.16
CA SER A 110 -12.93 12.85 -1.91
C SER A 110 -12.04 13.14 -0.68
N LEU A 111 -10.76 12.75 -0.73
CA LEU A 111 -9.86 12.86 0.42
C LEU A 111 -9.26 14.26 0.54
N ASP A 112 -9.43 14.90 1.70
CA ASP A 112 -8.73 16.14 2.03
C ASP A 112 -7.26 15.85 2.38
N LEU A 113 -6.40 15.90 1.35
CA LEU A 113 -4.96 15.72 1.50
C LEU A 113 -4.29 16.74 2.42
N LYS A 114 -4.93 17.84 2.84
CA LYS A 114 -4.36 18.72 3.87
C LYS A 114 -4.41 18.10 5.26
N ARG A 115 -5.30 17.12 5.46
CA ARG A 115 -5.55 16.45 6.73
C ARG A 115 -5.20 14.97 6.72
N ALA A 116 -4.71 14.46 5.60
CA ALA A 116 -4.31 13.08 5.42
C ALA A 116 -2.91 13.00 4.80
N VAL A 117 -2.23 11.89 5.04
CA VAL A 117 -0.98 11.52 4.35
C VAL A 117 -1.23 10.20 3.65
N ILE A 118 -1.00 10.17 2.33
CA ILE A 118 -1.01 8.95 1.52
C ILE A 118 0.42 8.53 1.27
N ALA A 119 0.68 7.22 1.41
CA ALA A 119 1.91 6.60 0.96
C ALA A 119 1.59 5.44 0.01
N VAL A 120 2.25 5.41 -1.16
CA VAL A 120 2.07 4.37 -2.18
C VAL A 120 3.43 3.74 -2.49
N THR A 121 3.51 2.42 -2.37
CA THR A 121 4.70 1.63 -2.72
C THR A 121 4.30 0.18 -2.97
N ALA A 122 5.28 -0.69 -3.22
CA ALA A 122 5.09 -2.14 -3.29
C ALA A 122 5.89 -2.83 -2.18
N ASP A 123 5.49 -4.02 -1.75
CA ASP A 123 6.27 -4.82 -0.80
C ASP A 123 7.48 -5.49 -1.47
N HIS A 124 7.43 -5.69 -2.79
CA HIS A 124 8.55 -6.15 -3.61
C HIS A 124 8.40 -5.80 -5.10
N SER A 125 9.49 -5.96 -5.84
CA SER A 125 9.51 -5.89 -7.30
C SER A 125 9.24 -7.26 -7.91
N THR A 126 8.31 -7.36 -8.87
CA THR A 126 8.07 -8.59 -9.66
C THR A 126 8.26 -8.31 -11.14
N SER A 127 9.23 -9.00 -11.75
CA SER A 127 9.67 -8.77 -13.13
C SER A 127 8.91 -9.68 -14.09
N CYS A 128 8.23 -9.10 -15.10
CA CYS A 128 7.54 -9.88 -16.15
C CYS A 128 8.51 -10.78 -16.94
N SER A 129 9.72 -10.31 -17.24
CA SER A 129 10.70 -11.10 -17.98
C SER A 129 11.25 -12.27 -17.17
N ARG A 130 11.37 -12.12 -15.85
CA ARG A 130 11.82 -13.19 -14.95
C ARG A 130 10.68 -14.04 -14.39
N LYS A 131 9.43 -13.57 -14.48
CA LYS A 131 8.23 -14.21 -13.91
C LYS A 131 8.34 -14.51 -12.42
N ALA A 132 9.10 -13.68 -11.72
CA ALA A 132 9.49 -13.91 -10.34
C ALA A 132 9.75 -12.59 -9.62
N HIS A 133 9.70 -12.66 -8.28
CA HIS A 133 10.15 -11.58 -7.43
C HIS A 133 11.63 -11.31 -7.67
N THR A 134 12.02 -10.05 -7.54
CA THR A 134 13.39 -9.56 -7.70
C THR A 134 13.75 -8.67 -6.52
N ASP A 135 15.04 -8.47 -6.30
CA ASP A 135 15.61 -7.65 -5.24
C ASP A 135 15.76 -6.17 -5.63
N GLY A 136 15.21 -5.77 -6.78
CA GLY A 136 15.23 -4.38 -7.22
C GLY A 136 14.41 -3.48 -6.27
N PRO A 137 14.86 -2.24 -6.03
CA PRO A 137 14.11 -1.29 -5.21
C PRO A 137 12.77 -0.95 -5.86
N VAL A 138 11.78 -0.66 -5.03
CA VAL A 138 10.43 -0.26 -5.44
C VAL A 138 10.25 1.26 -5.29
N PRO A 139 9.40 1.89 -6.13
CA PRO A 139 9.11 3.31 -5.99
C PRO A 139 8.29 3.56 -4.72
N LEU A 140 8.52 4.70 -4.07
CA LEU A 140 7.75 5.18 -2.91
C LEU A 140 7.31 6.61 -3.18
N LEU A 141 6.00 6.84 -3.13
CA LEU A 141 5.37 8.15 -3.15
C LEU A 141 4.80 8.44 -1.77
N VAL A 142 5.01 9.66 -1.27
CA VAL A 142 4.34 10.17 -0.08
C VAL A 142 3.77 11.55 -0.42
N SER A 143 2.50 11.77 -0.13
CA SER A 143 1.79 13.02 -0.45
C SER A 143 0.78 13.36 0.65
N GLY A 144 0.52 14.65 0.87
CA GLY A 144 -0.48 15.14 1.82
C GLY A 144 0.05 16.13 2.85
N GLY A 145 -0.63 16.21 4.00
CA GLY A 145 -0.36 17.17 5.06
C GLY A 145 1.08 17.11 5.55
N GLY A 146 1.74 18.27 5.63
CA GLY A 146 3.14 18.37 6.07
C GLY A 146 4.19 17.88 5.07
N VAL A 147 3.80 17.41 3.89
CA VAL A 147 4.74 16.96 2.85
C VAL A 147 5.09 18.10 1.90
N SER A 148 6.38 18.35 1.70
CA SER A 148 6.88 19.29 0.69
C SER A 148 7.18 18.55 -0.62
N SER A 149 6.69 19.06 -1.74
CA SER A 149 7.02 18.51 -3.06
C SER A 149 8.52 18.68 -3.36
N ASP A 150 9.11 17.66 -3.96
CA ASP A 150 10.49 17.65 -4.46
C ASP A 150 10.60 17.87 -5.97
N GLY A 151 9.48 18.23 -6.62
CA GLY A 151 9.43 18.55 -8.05
C GLY A 151 9.35 17.35 -8.99
N VAL A 152 9.27 16.11 -8.47
CA VAL A 152 8.97 14.92 -9.29
C VAL A 152 7.48 14.91 -9.65
N ASP A 153 7.17 14.72 -10.93
CA ASP A 153 5.82 14.87 -11.50
C ASP A 153 5.15 13.54 -11.92
N SER A 154 5.85 12.42 -11.76
CA SER A 154 5.40 11.10 -12.18
C SER A 154 5.85 10.01 -11.22
N PHE A 155 5.08 8.92 -11.14
CA PHE A 155 5.37 7.78 -10.28
C PHE A 155 5.89 6.59 -11.10
N GLY A 156 7.09 6.12 -10.77
CA GLY A 156 7.73 4.99 -11.45
C GLY A 156 9.20 4.87 -11.08
N GLU A 157 9.83 3.75 -11.41
CA GLU A 157 11.18 3.39 -10.95
C GLU A 157 12.26 4.41 -11.38
N SER A 158 12.11 5.01 -12.56
CA SER A 158 13.04 6.04 -13.04
C SER A 158 12.82 7.39 -12.36
N ALA A 159 11.57 7.80 -12.17
CA ALA A 159 11.21 9.08 -11.57
C ALA A 159 11.57 9.13 -10.08
N SER A 160 11.30 8.05 -9.34
CA SER A 160 11.60 7.96 -7.90
C SER A 160 13.08 8.06 -7.55
N ARG A 161 14.00 7.88 -8.52
CA ARG A 161 15.45 8.09 -8.32
C ARG A 161 15.80 9.55 -8.00
N ASN A 162 14.96 10.49 -8.42
CA ASN A 162 15.14 11.91 -8.18
C ASN A 162 14.37 12.40 -6.94
N GLY A 163 13.68 11.51 -6.22
CA GLY A 163 12.91 11.84 -5.04
C GLY A 163 13.79 12.19 -3.83
N SER A 164 13.35 13.16 -3.05
CA SER A 164 14.06 13.71 -1.89
C SER A 164 14.15 12.74 -0.69
N MET A 165 13.27 11.74 -0.61
CA MET A 165 13.32 10.70 0.43
C MET A 165 14.51 9.74 0.27
N GLY A 166 15.16 9.72 -0.90
CA GLY A 166 16.28 8.84 -1.18
C GLY A 166 15.92 7.35 -1.12
N HIS A 167 16.87 6.53 -0.69
CA HIS A 167 16.70 5.08 -0.62
C HIS A 167 16.45 4.65 0.83
N LEU A 168 15.23 4.18 1.11
CA LEU A 168 14.80 3.67 2.41
C LEU A 168 14.65 2.15 2.37
N LYS A 169 14.92 1.49 3.50
CA LYS A 169 14.50 0.11 3.75
C LYS A 169 13.03 0.12 4.18
N GLY A 170 12.31 -0.96 3.89
CA GLY A 170 10.89 -1.11 4.27
C GLY A 170 10.56 -0.72 5.72
N PRO A 171 11.33 -1.18 6.74
CA PRO A 171 11.08 -0.81 8.14
C PRO A 171 11.28 0.67 8.48
N GLU A 172 11.92 1.44 7.61
CA GLU A 172 12.15 2.89 7.79
C GLU A 172 10.95 3.71 7.31
N ILE A 173 10.07 3.16 6.48
CA ILE A 173 8.92 3.90 5.92
C ILE A 173 7.95 4.35 7.02
N MET A 174 7.47 3.44 7.88
CA MET A 174 6.47 3.79 8.90
C MET A 174 6.93 4.85 9.91
N PRO A 175 8.17 4.80 10.47
CA PRO A 175 8.70 5.89 11.27
C PRO A 175 8.66 7.26 10.59
N HIS A 176 8.84 7.32 9.26
CA HIS A 176 8.74 8.57 8.51
C HIS A 176 7.29 9.03 8.40
N LEU A 177 6.37 8.14 8.01
CA LEU A 177 4.94 8.47 7.85
C LEU A 177 4.30 8.94 9.16
N VAL A 178 4.60 8.28 10.28
CA VAL A 178 4.05 8.65 11.59
C VAL A 178 4.54 10.02 12.05
N ARG A 179 5.77 10.42 11.67
CA ARG A 179 6.25 11.78 11.97
C ARG A 179 5.54 12.82 11.13
N LEU A 180 5.29 12.54 9.85
CA LEU A 180 4.56 13.44 8.95
C LEU A 180 3.11 13.63 9.40
N ALA A 181 2.42 12.54 9.75
CA ALA A 181 1.01 12.58 10.15
C ALA A 181 0.74 13.28 11.50
N ARG A 182 1.78 13.56 12.30
CA ARG A 182 1.68 14.26 13.58
C ARG A 182 1.97 15.76 13.51
N GLY A 183 2.55 16.23 12.40
CA GLY A 183 2.93 17.63 12.17
C GLY A 183 1.78 18.43 11.59
#